data_AF-A0A090V7N0-F1
#
_entry.id   AF-A0A090V7N0-F1
#
_cell.length_a   1.000
_cell.length_b   1.000
_cell.length_c   1.000
_cell.angle_alpha   90.00
_cell.angle_beta   90.00
_cell.angle_gamma   90.00
#
_symmetry.space_group_name_H-M   'P 1'
#
loop_
_entity.id
_entity.type
_entity.pdbx_description
1 polymer ?
#
loop_
_entity_poly.entity_id
_entity_poly.type
_entity_poly.pdbx_seq_one_letter_code
_entity_poly.pdbx_strand_id
1 'polypeptide(L)' 'MQSRIFRLIRKVISEISGAVVISAVIIGVFIAIFANEGIMRVIAPVLVVIAGLVVYWLAWLISSKEDRR' A
#
# COMPACT_ATOMS: atom_id res chain seq x y z
N MET A 1 25.38 -10.76 -15.85
CA MET A 1 25.25 -10.87 -14.36
C MET A 1 24.54 -9.68 -13.73
N GLN A 2 24.72 -8.44 -14.21
CA GLN A 2 24.00 -7.25 -13.71
C GLN A 2 22.47 -7.38 -13.73
N SER A 3 21.89 -8.12 -14.70
CA SER A 3 20.44 -8.32 -14.80
C SER A 3 19.82 -9.10 -13.65
N ARG A 4 20.57 -9.99 -12.97
CA ARG A 4 20.05 -10.76 -11.82
C ARG A 4 19.93 -9.90 -10.57
N ILE A 5 20.95 -9.09 -10.28
CA ILE A 5 20.98 -8.19 -9.12
C ILE A 5 19.90 -7.11 -9.28
N PHE A 6 19.76 -6.54 -10.48
CA PHE A 6 18.73 -5.53 -10.76
C PHE A 6 17.31 -6.10 -10.61
N ARG A 7 17.06 -7.33 -11.10
CA ARG A 7 15.81 -8.05 -10.86
C ARG A 7 15.53 -8.26 -9.37
N LEU A 8 16.55 -8.64 -8.61
CA LEU A 8 16.41 -8.93 -7.19
C LEU A 8 16.04 -7.65 -6.41
N ILE A 9 16.77 -6.55 -6.65
CA ILE A 9 16.50 -5.25 -6.03
C ILE A 9 15.09 -4.78 -6.36
N ARG A 10 14.66 -4.90 -7.63
CA ARG A 10 13.30 -4.51 -8.04
C ARG A 10 12.22 -5.35 -7.36
N LYS A 11 12.44 -6.66 -7.21
CA LYS A 11 11.53 -7.55 -6.51
C LYS A 11 11.41 -7.19 -5.02
N VAL A 12 12.54 -6.93 -4.37
CA VAL A 12 12.58 -6.45 -2.98
C VAL A 12 11.87 -5.11 -2.81
N ILE A 13 12.08 -4.15 -3.72
CA ILE A 13 11.37 -2.86 -3.69
C ILE A 13 9.87 -3.06 -3.86
N SER A 14 9.42 -3.97 -4.73
CA SER A 14 8.01 -4.28 -4.93
C SER A 14 7.36 -4.96 -3.71
N GLU A 15 8.11 -5.80 -2.98
CA GLU A 15 7.63 -6.43 -1.75
C GLU A 15 7.57 -5.41 -0.60
N ILE A 16 8.61 -4.57 -0.46
CA ILE A 16 8.66 -3.51 0.54
C ILE A 16 7.55 -2.49 0.29
N SER A 17 7.30 -2.08 -0.96
CA SER A 17 6.25 -1.12 -1.26
C SER A 17 4.86 -1.64 -0.89
N GLY A 18 4.57 -2.91 -1.15
CA GLY A 18 3.34 -3.55 -0.72
C GLY A 18 3.21 -3.61 0.81
N ALA A 19 4.27 -4.01 1.51
CA ALA A 19 4.30 -4.07 2.96
C ALA A 19 4.13 -2.69 3.62
N VAL A 20 4.76 -1.64 3.04
CA VAL A 20 4.63 -0.26 3.50
C VAL A 20 3.20 0.24 3.35
N VAL A 21 2.56 -0.01 2.20
CA VAL A 21 1.15 0.40 1.98
C VAL A 21 0.23 -0.28 2.98
N ILE A 22 0.36 -1.60 3.18
CA ILE A 22 -0.46 -2.34 4.14
C ILE A 22 -0.24 -1.80 5.57
N SER A 23 1.01 -1.57 5.96
CA SER A 23 1.33 -1.05 7.29
C SER A 23 0.74 0.35 7.51
N ALA A 24 0.85 1.23 6.52
CA ALA A 24 0.28 2.57 6.57
C ALA A 24 -1.25 2.56 6.66
N VAL A 25 -1.91 1.64 5.96
CA VAL A 25 -3.38 1.46 6.04
C VAL A 25 -3.80 1.00 7.42
N ILE A 26 -3.11 0.01 7.99
CA ILE A 26 -3.41 -0.48 9.35
C ILE A 26 -3.27 0.67 10.36
N ILE A 27 -2.13 1.38 10.32
CA ILE A 27 -1.90 2.53 11.22
C ILE A 27 -2.96 3.61 11.00
N GLY A 28 -3.29 3.92 9.75
CA GLY A 28 -4.31 4.91 9.40
C GLY A 28 -5.70 4.52 9.90
N VAL A 29 -6.06 3.24 9.86
CA VAL A 29 -7.32 2.71 10.43
C VAL A 29 -7.35 2.91 11.93
N PHE A 30 -6.27 2.57 12.64
CA PHE A 30 -6.16 2.82 14.08
C PHE A 30 -6.34 4.30 14.39
N ILE A 31 -5.60 5.17 13.71
CA ILE A 31 -5.73 6.62 13.89
C ILE A 31 -7.17 7.07 13.60
N ALA A 32 -7.79 6.61 12.53
CA ALA A 32 -9.16 6.97 12.16
C ALA A 32 -10.19 6.55 13.22
N ILE A 33 -10.00 5.42 13.89
CA ILE A 33 -10.87 4.99 15.00
C ILE A 33 -10.70 5.91 16.21
N PHE A 34 -9.45 6.18 16.61
CA PHE A 34 -9.18 6.90 17.86
C PHE A 34 -9.32 8.42 17.74
N ALA A 35 -9.07 8.99 16.56
CA ALA A 35 -9.12 10.43 16.31
C ALA A 35 -10.50 10.95 15.90
N ASN A 36 -11.45 10.08 15.54
CA ASN A 36 -12.81 10.46 15.18
C ASN A 36 -13.83 10.09 16.26
N GLU A 37 -14.95 10.82 16.26
CA GLU A 37 -16.09 10.64 17.15
C GLU A 37 -17.37 10.34 16.37
N GLY A 38 -18.41 9.85 17.07
CA GLY A 38 -19.71 9.56 16.49
C GLY A 38 -19.63 8.59 15.30
N ILE A 39 -20.42 8.86 14.25
CA ILE A 39 -20.48 7.99 13.07
C ILE A 39 -19.16 7.99 12.26
N MET A 40 -18.36 9.06 12.36
CA MET A 40 -17.08 9.16 11.67
C MET A 40 -16.05 8.17 12.19
N ARG A 41 -16.16 7.71 13.45
CA ARG A 41 -15.36 6.61 14.00
C ARG A 41 -15.53 5.30 13.22
N VAL A 42 -16.65 5.12 12.53
CA VAL A 42 -16.94 3.94 11.69
C VAL A 42 -16.66 4.22 10.22
N ILE A 43 -17.05 5.39 9.71
CA ILE A 43 -16.88 5.74 8.29
C ILE A 43 -15.41 5.98 7.94
N ALA A 44 -14.66 6.71 8.77
CA ALA A 44 -13.29 7.10 8.46
C ALA A 44 -12.35 5.90 8.27
N PRO A 45 -12.37 4.84 9.11
CA PRO A 45 -11.58 3.64 8.88
C PRO A 45 -11.90 2.95 7.55
N VAL A 46 -13.18 2.90 7.18
CA VAL A 46 -13.61 2.31 5.89
C VAL A 46 -13.04 3.12 4.72
N LEU A 47 -13.07 4.45 4.80
CA LEU A 47 -12.45 5.32 3.79
C LEU A 47 -10.94 5.11 3.70
N VAL A 48 -10.25 4.95 4.83
CA VAL A 48 -8.82 4.65 4.86
C VAL A 48 -8.51 3.31 4.18
N VAL A 49 -9.33 2.28 4.41
CA VAL A 49 -9.17 0.98 3.72
C VAL A 49 -9.38 1.12 2.22
N ILE A 50 -10.43 1.83 1.78
CA ILE A 50 -10.70 2.06 0.35
C ILE A 50 -9.54 2.81 -0.30
N ALA A 51 -9.07 3.90 0.32
CA ALA A 51 -7.93 4.67 -0.17
C ALA A 51 -6.66 3.80 -0.22
N GLY A 52 -6.44 2.98 0.80
CA GLY A 52 -5.36 2.01 0.88
C GLY A 52 -5.36 1.01 -0.27
N LEU A 53 -6.52 0.45 -0.59
CA LEU A 53 -6.68 -0.47 -1.72
C LEU A 53 -6.39 0.19 -3.06
N VAL A 54 -6.85 1.44 -3.25
CA VAL A 54 -6.54 2.21 -4.47
C VAL A 54 -5.04 2.45 -4.59
N VAL A 55 -4.37 2.88 -3.52
CA VAL A 55 -2.92 3.10 -3.52
C VAL A 55 -2.16 1.79 -3.76
N TYR A 56 -2.57 0.70 -3.13
CA TYR A 56 -1.97 -0.61 -3.35
C TYR A 56 -2.12 -1.07 -4.80
N TRP A 57 -3.31 -0.90 -5.39
CA TRP A 57 -3.56 -1.25 -6.78
C TRP A 57 -2.73 -0.40 -7.75
N LEU A 58 -2.57 0.90 -7.48
CA LEU A 58 -1.69 1.77 -8.27
C LEU A 58 -0.22 1.34 -8.17
N ALA A 59 0.26 1.03 -6.97
CA ALA A 59 1.62 0.52 -6.76
C ALA A 59 1.84 -0.80 -7.51
N TRP A 60 0.84 -1.69 -7.49
CA TRP A 60 0.87 -2.93 -8.23
C TRP A 60 0.87 -2.71 -9.76
N LEU A 61 0.04 -1.79 -10.27
CA LEU A 61 0.01 -1.45 -11.70
C LEU A 61 1.35 -0.91 -12.20
N ILE A 62 2.02 -0.08 -11.40
CA ILE A 62 3.36 0.45 -11.74
C ILE A 62 4.37 -0.69 -11.79
N SER A 63 4.39 -1.54 -10.77
CA SER A 63 5.27 -2.73 -10.72
C SER A 63 5.01 -3.68 -11.92
N SER A 64 3.74 -3.95 -12.23
CA SER A 64 3.34 -4.86 -13.31
C SER A 64 3.65 -4.33 -14.72
N LYS A 65 3.53 -3.02 -14.97
CA LYS A 65 3.89 -2.43 -16.27
C LYS A 65 5.39 -2.53 -16.56
N GLU A 66 6.20 -2.48 -15.51
CA GLU A 66 7.66 -2.45 -15.61
C GLU A 66 8.28 -3.85 -15.75
N ASP A 67 7.50 -4.91 -15.48
CA ASP A 67 7.88 -6.32 -15.71
C ASP A 67 7.55 -6.81 -17.14
N ARG A 68 6.82 -6.02 -17.95
CA ARG A 68 6.48 -6.34 -19.36
C ARG A 68 7.52 -5.88 -20.39
N ARG A 69 8.61 -5.21 -20.00
CA ARG A 69 9.70 -4.77 -20.89
C ARG A 69 10.97 -5.57 -20.70
#